data_AF-A0AAE0JYI6-F1
#
_entry.id   AF-A0AAE0JYI6-F1
#
_cell.length_a   1.000
_cell.length_b   1.000
_cell.length_c   1.000
_cell.angle_alpha   90.00
_cell.angle_beta   90.00
_cell.angle_gamma   90.00
#
_symmetry.space_group_name_H-M   'P 1'
#
loop_
_entity.id
_entity.type
_entity.pdbx_description
1 polymer ?
#
loop_
_entity_poly.entity_id
_entity_poly.type
_entity_poly.pdbx_seq_one_letter_code
_entity_poly.pdbx_strand_id
1 'polypeptide(L)' 'MSSIKDLWWAKHRPPSDPTHLSFKNKAVLVMGANSGLGYEAAVKHAPDAILILTVDFSAFKSVRALID' A
#
# COMPACT_ATOMS: atom_id res chain seq x y z
N MET A 1 -17.50 -15.50 7.68
CA MET A 1 -17.63 -15.25 6.22
C MET A 1 -18.35 -13.91 6.07
N SER A 2 -17.72 -12.92 5.44
CA SER A 2 -18.35 -11.60 5.23
C SER A 2 -19.46 -11.73 4.19
N SER A 3 -20.66 -11.23 4.47
CA SER A 3 -21.78 -11.23 3.53
C SER A 3 -21.49 -10.26 2.37
N ILE A 4 -22.11 -10.50 1.20
CA ILE A 4 -22.09 -9.54 0.08
C ILE A 4 -22.56 -8.15 0.52
N LYS A 5 -23.51 -8.10 1.46
CA LYS A 5 -23.98 -6.84 2.06
C LYS A 5 -22.89 -6.14 2.86
N ASP A 6 -22.05 -6.89 3.57
CA ASP A 6 -20.96 -6.34 4.37
C ASP A 6 -19.88 -5.74 3.46
N LEU A 7 -19.58 -6.40 2.33
CA LEU A 7 -18.65 -5.87 1.33
C LEU A 7 -19.18 -4.60 0.65
N TRP A 8 -20.47 -4.55 0.31
CA TRP A 8 -21.10 -3.36 -0.25
C TRP A 8 -21.06 -2.19 0.74
N TRP A 9 -21.41 -2.44 2.00
CA TRP A 9 -21.36 -1.45 3.06
C TRP A 9 -19.94 -0.93 3.30
N ALA A 10 -18.94 -1.82 3.35
CA ALA A 10 -17.54 -1.45 3.54
C ALA A 10 -16.99 -0.59 2.40
N LYS A 11 -17.37 -0.88 1.14
CA LYS A 11 -16.98 -0.07 -0.02
C LYS A 11 -17.52 1.36 0.06
N HIS A 12 -18.74 1.53 0.55
CA HIS A 12 -19.41 2.84 0.61
C HIS A 12 -19.17 3.59 1.93
N ARG A 13 -18.47 2.99 2.89
CA ARG A 13 -18.09 3.60 4.16
C ARG A 13 -16.59 3.45 4.41
N PRO A 14 -15.75 4.08 3.57
CA PRO A 14 -14.32 4.10 3.83
C PRO A 14 -14.07 4.76 5.19
N PRO A 15 -13.14 4.22 6.00
CA PRO A 15 -12.72 4.87 7.23
C PRO A 15 -12.12 6.24 6.91
N SER A 16 -12.42 7.25 7.74
CA SER A 16 -11.83 8.58 7.59
C SER A 16 -10.31 8.50 7.67
N ASP A 17 -9.64 9.33 6.87
CA ASP A 17 -8.19 9.39 6.89
C ASP A 17 -7.68 9.80 8.29
N PRO A 18 -6.67 9.10 8.81
CA PRO A 18 -6.13 9.39 10.14
C PRO A 18 -5.36 10.71 10.11
N THR A 19 -5.95 11.76 10.69
CA THR A 19 -5.37 13.12 10.72
C THR A 19 -4.25 13.31 11.75
N HIS A 20 -4.10 12.37 12.69
CA HIS A 20 -3.07 12.40 13.72
C HIS A 20 -1.72 11.84 13.26
N LEU A 21 -1.67 11.21 12.08
CA LEU A 21 -0.47 10.61 11.53
C LEU A 21 0.13 11.55 10.49
N SER A 22 1.38 11.95 10.71
CA SER A 22 2.17 12.69 9.73
C SER A 22 3.42 11.89 9.37
N PHE A 23 3.70 11.80 8.08
CA PHE A 23 4.91 11.17 7.54
C PHE A 23 6.02 12.18 7.28
N LYS A 24 5.83 13.45 7.68
CA LYS A 24 6.83 14.50 7.56
C LYS A 24 8.14 14.07 8.21
N ASN A 25 9.21 14.16 7.43
CA ASN A 25 10.55 13.74 7.81
C ASN A 25 10.74 12.24 8.09
N LYS A 26 9.83 11.38 7.63
CA LYS A 26 9.96 9.92 7.72
C LYS A 26 10.24 9.33 6.34
N ALA A 27 10.99 8.23 6.33
CA ALA A 27 11.13 7.36 5.17
C ALA A 27 10.02 6.31 5.19
N VAL A 28 9.36 6.08 4.05
CA VAL A 28 8.26 5.13 3.91
C VAL A 28 8.63 4.08 2.86
N LEU A 29 8.66 2.80 3.27
CA LEU A 29 8.86 1.67 2.37
C LEU A 29 7.50 1.11 1.96
N VAL A 30 7.17 1.16 0.67
CA VAL A 30 5.92 0.63 0.13
C VAL A 30 6.23 -0.55 -0.78
N MET A 31 5.86 -1.75 -0.35
CA MET A 31 6.01 -2.97 -1.16
C MET A 31 4.89 -3.10 -2.18
N GLY A 32 5.20 -3.60 -3.38
CA GLY A 32 4.21 -3.80 -4.44
C GLY A 32 3.63 -2.51 -5.01
N ALA A 33 4.36 -1.39 -4.93
CA ALA A 33 3.88 -0.08 -5.40
C ALA A 33 3.97 0.12 -6.93
N ASN A 34 4.10 -0.96 -7.69
CA ASN A 34 4.10 -0.93 -9.15
C ASN A 34 2.68 -0.73 -9.70
N SER A 35 1.65 -1.26 -9.02
CA SER A 35 0.26 -1.10 -9.41
C SER A 35 -0.70 -1.33 -8.23
N GLY A 36 -1.97 -0.98 -8.42
CA GLY A 36 -3.03 -1.20 -7.43
C GLY A 36 -2.82 -0.41 -6.13
N LEU A 37 -3.18 -1.02 -5.00
CA LEU A 37 -3.21 -0.36 -3.69
C LEU A 37 -1.84 0.14 -3.22
N GLY A 38 -0.76 -0.56 -3.58
CA GLY A 38 0.60 -0.13 -3.23
C GLY A 38 1.00 1.14 -3.96
N TYR A 39 0.60 1.30 -5.22
CA TYR A 39 0.88 2.49 -6.01
C TYR A 39 0.09 3.69 -5.47
N GLU A 40 -1.21 3.51 -5.22
CA GLU A 40 -2.05 4.57 -4.63
C GLU A 40 -1.56 4.99 -3.24
N ALA A 41 -1.10 4.04 -2.42
CA ALA A 41 -0.51 4.35 -1.11
C ALA A 41 0.79 5.15 -1.24
N ALA A 42 1.66 4.80 -2.19
CA ALA A 42 2.88 5.57 -2.46
C ALA A 42 2.55 7.00 -2.91
N VAL A 43 1.60 7.18 -3.83
CA VAL A 43 1.18 8.51 -4.28
C VAL A 43 0.59 9.35 -3.14
N LYS A 44 -0.26 8.74 -2.30
CA LYS A 44 -0.89 9.44 -1.17
C LYS A 44 0.11 9.96 -0.14
N HIS A 45 1.20 9.23 0.07
CA HIS A 45 2.21 9.57 1.08
C HIS A 45 3.44 10.30 0.52
N ALA A 46 3.56 10.42 -0.81
CA ALA A 46 4.64 11.16 -1.48
C ALA A 46 4.83 12.62 -1.03
N PRO A 47 3.78 13.43 -0.82
CA PRO A 47 3.98 14.83 -0.44
C PRO A 47 4.50 15.01 1.00
N ASP A 48 4.27 14.03 1.88
CA ASP A 48 4.69 14.10 3.28
C ASP A 48 5.96 13.27 3.57
N ALA A 49 6.28 12.26 2.76
CA ALA A 49 7.45 11.40 2.96
C ALA A 49 8.72 12.00 2.34
N ILE A 50 9.87 11.84 3.02
CA ILE A 50 11.18 12.25 2.46
C ILE A 50 11.62 11.29 1.35
N LEU A 51 11.31 10.00 1.49
CA LEU A 51 11.75 8.95 0.58
C LEU A 51 10.71 7.85 0.52
N ILE A 52 10.26 7.53 -0.70
CA ILE A 52 9.43 6.37 -0.97
C ILE A 52 10.28 5.35 -1.71
N LEU A 53 10.46 4.20 -1.07
CA LEU A 53 11.10 3.04 -1.69
C LEU A 53 10.01 2.07 -2.13
N THR A 54 10.00 1.75 -3.41
CA THR A 54 9.05 0.81 -3.99
C THR A 54 9.77 -0.51 -4.27
N VAL A 55 9.29 -1.60 -3.66
CA VAL A 55 9.89 -2.94 -3.86
C VAL A 55 8.91 -3.80 -4.62
N ASP A 56 9.27 -4.20 -5.85
CA ASP A 56 8.44 -5.09 -6.67
C ASP A 56 8.86 -6.55 -6.47
N PHE A 57 7.91 -7.40 -6.05
CA PHE A 57 8.11 -8.84 -5.95
C PHE A 57 8.34 -9.52 -7.31
N SER A 58 7.96 -8.88 -8.42
CA SER A 58 8.30 -9.35 -9.77
C SER A 58 9.82 -9.41 -10.00
N ALA A 59 10.58 -8.52 -9.35
CA ALA A 59 12.04 -8.52 -9.36
C ALA A 59 12.64 -9.72 -8.60
N PHE A 60 11.85 -10.40 -7.74
CA PHE A 60 12.24 -11.59 -7.00
C PHE A 60 11.80 -12.90 -7.67
N LYS A 61 11.51 -12.90 -8.99
CA LYS A 61 11.30 -14.14 -9.77
C LYS A 61 12.39 -15.19 -9.49
N SER A 62 13.64 -14.76 -9.32
CA SER A 62 14.77 -15.64 -9.00
C SER A 62 14.72 -16.27 -7.61
N VAL A 63 14.02 -15.67 -6.63
CA VAL A 63 13.88 -16.25 -5.27
C VAL A 63 12.79 -17.31 -5.23
N ARG A 64 11.73 -17.17 -6.03
CA ARG A 64 10.71 -18.22 -6.22
C ARG A 64 11.35 -19.48 -6.81
N ALA A 65 12.23 -19.31 -7.79
CA ALA A 65 12.98 -20.41 -8.43
C ALA A 65 14.03 -21.07 -7.52
N LEU A 66 14.34 -20.50 -6.34
CA LEU A 66 15.26 -21.06 -5.36
C LEU A 66 14.54 -21.90 -4.29
N ILE A 67 13.22 -21.77 -4.19
CA ILE A 67 12.37 -22.44 -3.20
C ILE A 67 11.68 -23.68 -3.81
N ASP A 68 11.70 -23.84 -5.14
CA ASP A 68 11.33 -25.07 -5.86
C ASP A 68 12.54 -26.00 -6.03
#